data_AF-A0A2G4F2P9-F1
#
_entry.id   AF-A0A2G4F2P9-F1
#
_cell.length_a   1.000
_cell.length_b   1.000
_cell.length_c   1.000
_cell.angle_alpha   90.00
_cell.angle_beta   90.00
_cell.angle_gamma   90.00
#
_symmetry.space_group_name_H-M   'P 1'
#
loop_
_entity.id
_entity.type
_entity.pdbx_description
1 polymer ?
#
loop_
_entity_poly.entity_id
_entity_poly.type
_entity_poly.pdbx_seq_one_letter_code
_entity_poly.pdbx_strand_id
1 'polypeptide(L)' 'MENKDAKVGFTEFAETWNGRLAMLGFVIGLATEYITGQGILSQIGLM' A
#
# COMPACT_ATOMS: atom_id res chain seq x y z
N MET A 1 -28.43 13.27 -6.62
CA MET A 1 -28.69 11.83 -6.77
C MET A 1 -27.48 11.12 -6.19
N GLU A 2 -27.58 10.66 -4.94
CA GLU A 2 -26.53 9.90 -4.27
C GLU A 2 -26.46 8.53 -4.93
N ASN A 3 -25.54 8.35 -5.88
CA ASN A 3 -25.28 7.06 -6.49
C ASN A 3 -24.52 6.24 -5.46
N LYS A 4 -25.22 5.29 -4.83
CA LYS A 4 -24.62 4.31 -3.94
C LYS A 4 -23.61 3.51 -4.74
N ASP A 5 -22.35 3.92 -4.59
CA ASP A 5 -21.17 3.22 -5.06
C ASP A 5 -21.29 1.74 -4.71
N ALA A 6 -21.23 0.88 -5.71
CA ALA A 6 -20.78 -0.47 -5.49
C ALA A 6 -19.32 -0.37 -5.01
N LYS A 7 -19.11 -0.22 -3.69
CA LYS A 7 -17.79 -0.08 -3.05
C LYS A 7 -16.92 -1.34 -3.13
N VAL A 8 -17.36 -2.35 -3.87
CA VAL A 8 -16.74 -3.67 -4.00
C VAL A 8 -16.74 -4.07 -5.47
N GLY A 9 -15.55 -4.15 -6.07
CA GLY A 9 -15.30 -4.42 -7.49
C GLY A 9 -14.11 -3.62 -8.03
N PHE A 10 -13.77 -3.83 -9.30
CA PHE A 10 -12.80 -2.99 -10.03
C PHE A 10 -13.47 -1.67 -10.42
N THR A 11 -13.69 -0.79 -9.45
CA THR A 11 -14.22 0.57 -9.67
C THR A 11 -13.07 1.58 -9.63
N GLU A 12 -13.19 2.68 -10.37
CA GLU A 12 -12.15 3.74 -10.39
C GLU A 12 -11.80 4.23 -8.97
N PHE A 13 -12.80 4.25 -8.08
CA PHE A 13 -12.59 4.58 -6.67
C PHE A 13 -11.68 3.56 -5.97
N ALA A 14 -11.94 2.26 -6.13
CA ALA A 14 -11.14 1.20 -5.54
C ALA A 14 -9.71 1.18 -6.12
N GLU A 15 -9.54 1.38 -7.42
CA GLU A 15 -8.23 1.45 -8.07
C GLU A 15 -7.40 2.66 -7.59
N THR A 16 -8.02 3.84 -7.50
CA THR A 16 -7.36 5.05 -6.97
C THR A 16 -6.95 4.86 -5.52
N TRP A 17 -7.81 4.25 -4.70
CA TRP A 17 -7.49 3.94 -3.31
C TRP A 17 -6.37 2.91 -3.17
N ASN A 18 -6.43 1.82 -3.94
CA ASN A 18 -5.39 0.77 -3.94
C ASN A 18 -4.04 1.34 -4.40
N GLY A 19 -4.02 2.19 -5.43
CA GLY A 19 -2.81 2.86 -5.90
C GLY A 19 -2.17 3.77 -4.85
N ARG A 20 -2.98 4.53 -4.10
CA ARG A 20 -2.49 5.37 -2.98
C ARG A 20 -1.91 4.54 -1.84
N LEU A 21 -2.59 3.46 -1.47
CA LEU A 21 -2.11 2.55 -0.44
C LEU A 21 -0.80 1.87 -0.84
N ALA A 22 -0.65 1.50 -2.12
CA ALA A 22 0.60 0.95 -2.64
C ALA A 22 1.77 1.94 -2.58
N MET A 23 1.55 3.20 -2.98
CA MET A 23 2.57 4.25 -2.87
C MET A 23 2.98 4.50 -1.41
N LEU A 24 2.02 4.52 -0.49
CA LEU A 24 2.30 4.65 0.95
C LEU A 24 3.08 3.44 1.49
N GLY A 25 2.68 2.23 1.15
CA GLY A 25 3.38 1.00 1.54
C GLY A 25 4.82 0.98 1.06
N PHE A 26 5.08 1.44 -0.16
CA PHE A 26 6.43 1.57 -0.70
C PHE A 26 7.28 2.58 0.08
N VAL A 27 6.74 3.77 0.36
CA VAL A 27 7.45 4.81 1.13
C VAL A 27 7.74 4.33 2.55
N ILE A 28 6.77 3.70 3.20
CA ILE A 28 6.95 3.13 4.54
C ILE A 28 8.01 2.03 4.52
N GLY A 29 8.00 1.16 3.51
CA GLY A 29 9.02 0.14 3.32
C GLY A 29 10.43 0.74 3.23
N LEU A 30 10.62 1.73 2.37
CA LEU A 30 11.91 2.42 2.22
C LEU A 30 12.33 3.15 3.50
N ALA A 31 11.39 3.84 4.17
CA ALA A 31 11.67 4.50 5.44
C ALA A 31 12.07 3.51 6.53
N THR A 32 11.42 2.34 6.55
CA THR A 32 11.72 1.29 7.51
C THR A 32 13.08 0.64 7.22
N GLU A 33 13.42 0.39 5.96
CA GLU A 33 14.76 -0.04 5.56
C GLU A 33 15.85 0.96 5.97
N TYR A 34 15.59 2.26 5.80
CA TYR A 34 16.51 3.32 6.20
C TYR A 34 16.73 3.39 7.72
N ILE A 35 15.66 3.28 8.52
CA ILE A 35 15.75 3.35 9.99
C ILE A 35 16.42 2.11 10.58
N THR A 36 16.15 0.94 10.01
CA THR A 36 16.56 -0.34 10.60
C THR A 36 17.88 -0.84 10.05
N GLY A 37 18.33 -0.33 8.90
CA GLY A 37 19.57 -0.74 8.23
C GLY A 37 19.54 -2.18 7.71
N GLN A 38 18.43 -2.89 7.90
CA GLN A 38 18.14 -4.25 7.45
C GLN A 38 17.11 -4.13 6.33
N GLY A 39 17.39 -4.76 5.18
CA GLY A 39 16.47 -4.74 4.04
C GLY A 39 15.07 -5.25 4.43
N ILE A 40 14.04 -4.76 3.76
CA ILE A 40 12.63 -5.19 3.94
C ILE A 40 12.49 -6.72 4.03
N LEU A 41 13.30 -7.46 3.27
CA LEU A 41 13.33 -8.92 3.25
C LEU A 41 13.68 -9.55 4.62
N SER A 42 14.55 -8.93 5.40
CA SER A 42 14.93 -9.46 6.72
C SER A 42 13.91 -9.11 7.80
N GLN A 43 13.15 -8.02 7.63
CA GLN A 43 12.05 -7.67 8.52
C GLN A 43 10.82 -8.58 8.37
N ILE A 44 10.61 -9.10 7.16
CA ILE A 44 9.56 -10.09 6.88
C ILE A 44 10.03 -11.52 7.25
N GLY A 45 11.26 -11.68 7.76
CA GLY A 45 11.81 -12.96 8.21
C GLY A 45 12.27 -13.89 7.09
N LEU A 46 12.49 -13.35 5.88
CA LEU A 46 12.94 -14.09 4.70
C LEU A 46 14.47 -14.23 4.62
N MET A 47 15.22 -13.52 5.48
CA MET A 47 16.66 -13.65 5.72
C MET A 47 16.99 -13.42 7.18
#